data_AF-A0A7K7A8W9-F1
#
_entry.id   AF-A0A7K7A8W9-F1
#
_cell.length_a   1.000
_cell.length_b   1.000
_cell.length_c   1.000
_cell.angle_alpha   90.00
_cell.angle_beta   90.00
_cell.angle_gamma   90.00
#
_symmetry.space_group_name_H-M   'P 1'
#
loop_
_entity.id
_entity.type
_entity.pdbx_description
1 polymer ?
#
loop_
_entity_poly.entity_id
_entity_poly.type
_entity_poly.pdbx_seq_one_letter_code
_entity_poly.pdbx_strand_id
1 'polypeptide(L)'
;EWDRWLLMGLIGIAVGILGFLTHQIIDCLIKLKWDLVENYVQVSKRTDLFFYLETHMDGNFHMTWICVLGFGLAMILVSSGSVLFFCPAGSASGLPEIIGYLNGTSMEHLFNIKTFLGTFVSCVLAVALGLFCGPEGPMIHLGAIMGCGLSHLQSDTLGIRLPFLSRFRNSADKRNFITAGAGAGIAAVLRAPVGGLLFTLEEASSSWDITLAWQTFCCCCLAATFTTDLLSSSFYGLVYRGHFGFFEVEKRILFWVCIVILAFIPTILLGVLGGLLGALFVSLNLKINKLRIQFFNSIPKPSLRKTSKLLEN
;
A
#
# COMPACT_ATOMS: atom_id res chain seq x y z
N GLU A 1 17.27 3.50 -26.87
CA GLU A 1 17.66 3.58 -25.45
C GLU A 1 17.01 4.77 -24.75
N TRP A 2 17.07 5.98 -25.32
CA TRP A 2 16.37 7.17 -24.81
C TRP A 2 14.86 6.97 -24.56
N ASP A 3 14.22 6.18 -25.42
CA ASP A 3 12.83 5.74 -25.30
C ASP A 3 12.54 4.96 -24.01
N ARG A 4 13.45 4.07 -23.58
CA ARG A 4 13.31 3.34 -22.29
C ARG A 4 13.42 4.29 -21.11
N TRP A 5 14.39 5.19 -21.14
CA TRP A 5 14.60 6.20 -20.09
C TRP A 5 13.38 7.10 -19.92
N LEU A 6 12.82 7.57 -21.02
CA LEU A 6 11.61 8.39 -21.02
C LEU A 6 10.42 7.61 -20.47
N LEU A 7 10.24 6.35 -20.89
CA LEU A 7 9.13 5.52 -20.41
C LEU A 7 9.25 5.20 -18.91
N MET A 8 10.44 4.89 -18.42
CA MET A 8 10.72 4.70 -16.99
C MET A 8 10.43 5.98 -16.21
N GLY A 9 10.78 7.15 -16.75
CA GLY A 9 10.46 8.43 -16.13
C GLY A 9 8.96 8.70 -16.05
N LEU A 10 8.21 8.38 -17.12
CA LEU A 10 6.75 8.48 -17.13
C LEU A 10 6.10 7.53 -16.12
N ILE A 11 6.60 6.30 -16.00
CA ILE A 11 6.13 5.33 -14.98
C ILE A 11 6.36 5.91 -13.59
N GLY A 12 7.56 6.43 -13.30
CA GLY A 12 7.87 7.05 -12.01
C GLY A 12 6.93 8.20 -11.67
N ILE A 13 6.71 9.12 -12.61
CA ILE A 13 5.77 10.24 -12.43
C ILE A 13 4.36 9.73 -12.15
N ALA A 14 3.86 8.80 -12.96
CA ALA A 14 2.50 8.30 -12.84
C ALA A 14 2.28 7.53 -11.53
N VAL A 15 3.23 6.69 -11.11
CA VAL A 15 3.19 5.96 -9.85
C VAL A 15 3.31 6.91 -8.65
N GLY A 16 4.13 7.96 -8.73
CA GLY A 16 4.19 8.96 -7.66
C GLY A 16 2.92 9.79 -7.55
N ILE A 17 2.25 10.14 -8.65
CA ILE A 17 0.91 10.76 -8.61
C ILE A 17 -0.08 9.82 -7.90
N LEU A 18 -0.05 8.53 -8.23
CA LEU A 18 -0.89 7.54 -7.56
C LEU A 18 -0.61 7.46 -6.06
N GLY A 19 0.67 7.38 -5.66
CA GLY A 19 1.07 7.39 -4.26
C GLY A 19 0.56 8.61 -3.51
N PHE A 20 0.71 9.79 -4.10
CA PHE A 20 0.19 11.04 -3.55
C PHE A 20 -1.34 11.00 -3.38
N LEU A 21 -2.07 10.58 -4.41
CA LEU A 21 -3.53 10.49 -4.37
C LEU A 21 -4.01 9.51 -3.29
N THR A 22 -3.38 8.34 -3.18
CA THR A 22 -3.70 7.36 -2.13
C THR A 22 -3.59 7.98 -0.74
N HIS A 23 -2.47 8.65 -0.45
CA HIS A 23 -2.28 9.31 0.85
C HIS A 23 -3.30 10.43 1.09
N GLN A 24 -3.57 11.30 0.10
CA GLN A 24 -4.55 12.38 0.28
C GLN A 24 -5.97 11.87 0.52
N ILE A 25 -6.38 10.81 -0.18
CA ILE A 25 -7.73 10.25 0.00
C ILE A 25 -7.83 9.59 1.37
N ILE A 26 -6.81 8.85 1.81
CA ILE A 26 -6.76 8.26 3.15
C ILE A 26 -6.86 9.35 4.22
N ASP A 27 -6.04 10.41 4.13
CA ASP A 27 -6.06 11.52 5.09
C ASP A 27 -7.41 12.23 5.11
N CYS A 28 -8.03 12.45 3.95
CA CYS A 28 -9.35 13.05 3.84
C CYS A 28 -10.43 12.19 4.50
N LEU A 29 -10.41 10.87 4.27
CA LEU A 29 -11.37 9.94 4.87
C LEU A 29 -11.18 9.82 6.38
N ILE A 30 -9.93 9.82 6.84
CA ILE A 30 -9.59 9.81 8.27
C ILE A 30 -10.07 11.10 8.94
N LYS A 31 -9.80 12.28 8.34
CA LYS A 31 -10.30 13.57 8.85
C LYS A 31 -11.83 13.58 8.90
N LEU A 32 -12.50 13.19 7.83
CA LEU A 32 -13.97 13.11 7.81
C LEU A 32 -14.52 12.21 8.92
N LYS A 33 -13.89 11.04 9.14
CA LYS A 33 -14.26 10.12 10.23
C LYS A 33 -14.12 10.80 11.59
N TRP A 34 -12.98 11.44 11.86
CA TRP A 34 -12.70 12.04 13.15
C TRP A 34 -13.46 13.34 13.40
N ASP A 35 -13.69 14.16 12.38
CA ASP A 35 -14.52 15.37 12.47
C ASP A 35 -15.96 14.99 12.83
N LEU A 36 -16.49 13.90 12.23
CA LEU A 36 -17.82 13.41 12.56
C LEU A 36 -17.88 12.94 14.02
N VAL A 37 -16.89 12.18 14.48
CA VAL A 37 -16.79 11.72 15.88
C VAL A 37 -16.66 12.90 16.84
N GLU A 38 -15.83 13.88 16.51
CA GLU A 38 -15.64 15.08 17.33
C GLU A 38 -16.93 15.88 17.47
N ASN A 39 -17.71 16.04 16.39
CA ASN A 39 -19.02 16.70 16.46
C ASN A 39 -19.97 16.01 17.45
N TYR A 40 -20.05 14.67 17.44
CA TYR A 40 -20.89 13.93 18.40
C TYR A 40 -20.37 14.03 19.85
N VAL A 41 -19.05 14.02 20.04
CA VAL A 41 -18.42 14.16 21.36
C VAL A 41 -18.59 15.57 21.92
N GLN A 42 -18.43 16.60 21.09
CA GLN A 42 -18.59 18.01 21.49
C GLN A 42 -20.05 18.36 21.76
N VAL A 43 -21.01 17.80 21.01
CA VAL A 43 -22.44 17.89 21.34
C VAL A 43 -22.71 17.30 22.72
N SER A 44 -22.10 16.17 23.08
CA SER A 44 -22.19 15.64 24.45
C SER A 44 -21.65 16.66 25.48
N LYS A 45 -20.44 17.20 25.28
CA LYS A 45 -19.82 18.16 26.21
C LYS A 45 -20.57 19.50 26.35
N ARG A 46 -21.19 20.00 25.26
CA ARG A 46 -21.97 21.24 25.28
C ARG A 46 -23.32 21.05 25.97
N THR A 47 -23.88 19.85 25.91
CA THR A 47 -25.08 19.48 26.66
C THR A 47 -24.75 19.34 28.16
N ASP A 48 -23.58 18.79 28.49
CA ASP A 48 -23.11 18.67 29.88
C ASP A 48 -22.96 20.04 30.57
N LEU A 49 -22.45 21.07 29.88
CA LEU A 49 -22.27 22.42 30.46
C LEU A 49 -23.59 23.12 30.81
N PHE A 50 -24.67 22.88 30.05
CA PHE A 50 -26.00 23.45 30.32
C PHE A 50 -26.78 22.64 31.37
N PHE A 51 -26.41 21.38 31.59
CA PHE A 51 -27.14 20.42 32.44
C PHE A 51 -26.41 20.05 33.75
N TYR A 52 -25.36 20.79 34.14
CA TYR A 52 -24.65 20.58 35.41
C TYR A 52 -25.51 20.83 36.68
N LEU A 53 -26.76 21.27 36.53
CA LEU A 53 -27.66 21.59 37.64
C LEU A 53 -28.61 20.46 38.03
N GLU A 54 -28.77 19.40 37.23
CA GLU A 54 -29.74 18.37 37.59
C GLU A 54 -29.34 17.01 37.05
N THR A 55 -29.00 16.10 37.95
CA THR A 55 -29.05 14.63 37.79
C THR A 55 -28.02 13.95 36.86
N HIS A 56 -27.23 13.08 37.49
CA HIS A 56 -26.47 11.99 36.87
C HIS A 56 -27.29 11.24 35.82
N MET A 57 -26.82 11.17 34.56
CA MET A 57 -26.84 9.98 33.70
C MET A 57 -26.04 10.26 32.41
N ASP A 58 -24.96 9.50 32.23
CA ASP A 58 -24.40 8.99 30.97
C ASP A 58 -24.48 9.91 29.73
N GLY A 59 -23.43 10.70 29.51
CA GLY A 59 -23.21 11.38 28.23
C GLY A 59 -23.33 10.42 27.04
N ASN A 60 -23.61 10.95 25.84
CA ASN A 60 -23.94 10.21 24.60
C ASN A 60 -22.78 9.37 24.02
N PHE A 61 -21.98 8.72 24.86
CA PHE A 61 -20.93 7.76 24.53
C PHE A 61 -21.48 6.59 23.72
N HIS A 62 -22.67 6.10 24.04
CA HIS A 62 -23.32 5.02 23.28
C HIS A 62 -23.53 5.38 21.80
N MET A 63 -24.04 6.59 21.53
CA MET A 63 -24.22 7.06 20.15
C MET A 63 -22.89 7.28 19.43
N THR A 64 -21.86 7.74 20.15
CA THR A 64 -20.51 7.90 19.60
C THR A 64 -19.92 6.55 19.18
N TRP A 65 -20.00 5.54 20.05
CA TRP A 65 -19.55 4.18 19.74
C TRP A 65 -20.32 3.55 18.58
N ILE A 66 -21.64 3.74 18.51
CA ILE A 66 -22.47 3.26 17.40
C ILE A 66 -22.05 3.93 16.09
N CYS A 67 -21.78 5.24 16.09
CA CYS A 67 -21.34 5.95 14.89
C CYS A 67 -19.96 5.48 14.42
N VAL A 68 -19.00 5.31 15.33
CA VAL A 68 -17.65 4.80 15.01
C VAL A 68 -17.73 3.38 14.45
N LEU A 69 -18.46 2.49 15.12
CA LEU A 69 -18.63 1.10 14.67
C LEU A 69 -19.41 1.02 13.36
N GLY A 70 -20.48 1.81 13.21
CA GLY A 70 -21.31 1.84 12.01
C GLY A 70 -20.55 2.34 10.79
N PHE A 71 -19.81 3.44 10.93
CA PHE A 71 -18.93 3.94 9.87
C PHE A 71 -17.84 2.92 9.55
N GLY A 72 -17.29 2.27 10.58
CA GLY A 72 -16.26 1.28 10.39
C GLY A 72 -16.73 0.03 9.64
N LEU A 73 -17.91 -0.47 10.00
CA LEU A 73 -18.59 -1.59 9.34
C LEU A 73 -18.96 -1.23 7.89
N ALA A 74 -19.41 0.01 7.63
CA ALA A 74 -19.70 0.45 6.27
C ALA A 74 -18.44 0.43 5.39
N MET A 75 -17.33 0.99 5.89
CA MET A 75 -16.05 1.01 5.15
C MET A 75 -15.51 -0.39 4.87
N ILE A 76 -15.54 -1.30 5.86
CA ILE A 76 -15.01 -2.66 5.67
C ILE A 76 -15.86 -3.48 4.70
N LEU A 77 -17.19 -3.30 4.71
CA LEU A 77 -18.09 -3.97 3.78
C LEU A 77 -17.85 -3.53 2.35
N VAL A 78 -17.66 -2.22 2.12
CA VAL A 78 -17.34 -1.69 0.79
C VAL A 78 -15.95 -2.14 0.34
N SER A 79 -14.96 -2.13 1.25
CA SER A 79 -13.60 -2.59 0.97
C SER A 79 -13.55 -4.07 0.57
N SER A 80 -14.13 -4.96 1.39
CA SER A 80 -14.18 -6.39 1.08
C SER A 80 -15.02 -6.66 -0.17
N GLY A 81 -16.12 -5.93 -0.36
CA GLY A 81 -16.93 -5.99 -1.57
C GLY A 81 -16.14 -5.59 -2.83
N SER A 82 -15.27 -4.57 -2.77
CA SER A 82 -14.49 -4.16 -3.93
C SER A 82 -13.46 -5.20 -4.34
N VAL A 83 -12.74 -5.80 -3.37
CA VAL A 83 -11.82 -6.92 -3.64
C VAL A 83 -12.58 -8.06 -4.29
N LEU A 84 -13.78 -8.33 -3.80
CA LEU A 84 -14.60 -9.42 -4.29
C LEU A 84 -15.02 -9.29 -5.75
N PHE A 85 -15.63 -8.16 -6.11
CA PHE A 85 -16.21 -7.98 -7.44
C PHE A 85 -15.16 -7.64 -8.49
N PHE A 86 -14.07 -6.97 -8.09
CA PHE A 86 -13.06 -6.46 -9.03
C PHE A 86 -11.77 -7.29 -9.07
N CYS A 87 -11.44 -8.03 -8.00
CA CYS A 87 -10.20 -8.81 -7.85
C CYS A 87 -10.45 -10.28 -7.42
N PRO A 88 -11.19 -11.11 -8.18
CA PRO A 88 -11.42 -12.52 -7.79
C PRO A 88 -10.14 -13.38 -7.82
N ALA A 89 -9.07 -12.90 -8.47
CA ALA A 89 -7.78 -13.58 -8.57
C ALA A 89 -6.71 -13.04 -7.59
N GLY A 90 -7.00 -11.98 -6.82
CA GLY A 90 -5.99 -11.24 -6.06
C GLY A 90 -6.05 -11.48 -4.56
N SER A 91 -4.95 -11.97 -3.98
CA SER A 91 -4.67 -11.85 -2.55
C SER A 91 -4.56 -10.37 -2.15
N ALA A 92 -4.92 -10.03 -0.92
CA ALA A 92 -5.05 -8.65 -0.43
C ALA A 92 -3.77 -7.77 -0.53
N SER A 93 -2.58 -8.37 -0.73
CA SER A 93 -1.30 -7.66 -0.87
C SER A 93 -0.76 -7.65 -2.31
N GLY A 94 -0.97 -8.74 -3.07
CA GLY A 94 -0.53 -8.83 -4.45
C GLY A 94 0.97 -9.01 -4.70
N LEU A 95 1.79 -8.82 -3.65
CA LEU A 95 3.24 -8.97 -3.73
C LEU A 95 3.69 -10.40 -4.10
N PRO A 96 3.20 -11.49 -3.47
CA PRO A 96 3.62 -12.84 -3.84
C PRO A 96 3.36 -13.17 -5.31
N GLU A 97 2.27 -12.66 -5.89
CA GLU A 97 1.91 -12.85 -7.28
C GLU A 97 2.85 -12.10 -8.23
N ILE A 98 3.28 -10.88 -7.87
CA ILE A 98 4.28 -10.12 -8.64
C ILE A 98 5.63 -10.84 -8.58
N ILE A 99 6.06 -11.30 -7.40
CA ILE A 99 7.30 -12.07 -7.24
C ILE A 99 7.24 -13.34 -8.09
N GLY A 100 6.10 -14.05 -8.07
CA GLY A 100 5.87 -15.20 -8.94
C GLY A 100 5.98 -14.83 -10.42
N TYR A 101 5.36 -13.73 -10.84
CA TYR A 101 5.39 -13.28 -12.23
C TYR A 101 6.80 -12.91 -12.69
N LEU A 102 7.54 -12.15 -11.87
CA LEU A 102 8.90 -11.76 -12.16
C LEU A 102 9.85 -12.98 -12.16
N ASN A 103 9.58 -14.01 -11.38
CA ASN A 103 10.32 -15.28 -11.46
C ASN A 103 9.90 -16.20 -12.63
N GLY A 104 9.02 -15.74 -13.51
CA GLY A 104 8.69 -16.41 -14.77
C GLY A 104 7.41 -17.25 -14.74
N THR A 105 6.62 -17.21 -13.66
CA THR A 105 5.30 -17.85 -13.66
C THR A 105 4.28 -16.95 -14.36
N SER A 106 3.45 -17.49 -15.26
CA SER A 106 2.40 -16.70 -15.90
C SER A 106 1.13 -16.78 -15.06
N MET A 107 0.73 -15.65 -14.47
CA MET A 107 -0.52 -15.53 -13.72
C MET A 107 -1.50 -14.70 -14.54
N GLU A 108 -2.65 -15.28 -14.86
CA GLU A 108 -3.68 -14.58 -15.63
C GLU A 108 -4.36 -13.50 -14.76
N HIS A 109 -4.82 -12.42 -15.39
CA HIS A 109 -5.59 -11.32 -14.76
C HIS A 109 -4.84 -10.47 -13.71
N LEU A 110 -3.54 -10.71 -13.47
CA LEU A 110 -2.74 -9.98 -12.47
C LEU A 110 -2.65 -8.46 -12.76
N PHE A 111 -2.54 -8.09 -14.03
CA PHE A 111 -2.34 -6.72 -14.49
C PHE A 111 -3.58 -6.04 -15.08
N ASN A 112 -4.77 -6.54 -14.77
CA ASN A 112 -6.02 -5.96 -15.28
C ASN A 112 -6.37 -4.63 -14.59
N ILE A 113 -7.03 -3.73 -15.34
CA ILE A 113 -7.54 -2.45 -14.81
C ILE A 113 -8.61 -2.68 -13.74
N LYS A 114 -9.40 -3.75 -13.85
CA LYS A 114 -10.34 -4.14 -12.78
C LYS A 114 -9.59 -4.41 -11.49
N THR A 115 -8.49 -5.17 -11.57
CA THR A 115 -7.63 -5.48 -10.44
C THR A 115 -7.03 -4.21 -9.83
N PHE A 116 -6.59 -3.28 -10.67
CA PHE A 116 -6.09 -1.97 -10.23
C PHE A 116 -7.13 -1.19 -9.40
N LEU A 117 -8.35 -1.02 -9.92
CA LEU A 117 -9.40 -0.28 -9.23
C LEU A 117 -9.85 -0.98 -7.95
N GLY A 118 -10.01 -2.29 -7.99
CA GLY A 118 -10.41 -3.10 -6.83
C GLY A 118 -9.43 -2.96 -5.67
N THR A 119 -8.13 -3.11 -5.97
CA THR A 119 -7.04 -3.01 -4.98
C THR A 119 -6.84 -1.59 -4.48
N PHE A 120 -6.97 -0.57 -5.33
CA PHE A 120 -6.87 0.83 -4.91
C PHE A 120 -7.98 1.21 -3.93
N VAL A 121 -9.24 0.92 -4.28
CA VAL A 121 -10.39 1.25 -3.45
C VAL A 121 -10.37 0.48 -2.13
N SER A 122 -10.06 -0.82 -2.16
CA SER A 122 -9.98 -1.62 -0.94
C SER A 122 -8.87 -1.14 -0.01
N CYS A 123 -7.69 -0.85 -0.54
CA CYS A 123 -6.56 -0.37 0.24
C CYS A 123 -6.90 0.95 0.95
N VAL A 124 -7.42 1.94 0.21
CA VAL A 124 -7.76 3.25 0.76
C VAL A 124 -8.80 3.13 1.88
N LEU A 125 -9.85 2.33 1.68
CA LEU A 125 -10.91 2.15 2.66
C LEU A 125 -10.45 1.36 3.89
N ALA A 126 -9.65 0.31 3.70
CA ALA A 126 -9.11 -0.51 4.79
C ALA A 126 -8.16 0.30 5.69
N VAL A 127 -7.30 1.14 5.10
CA VAL A 127 -6.39 2.01 5.85
C VAL A 127 -7.16 3.16 6.51
N ALA A 128 -8.11 3.79 5.82
CA ALA A 128 -8.92 4.88 6.40
C ALA A 128 -9.78 4.42 7.60
N LEU A 129 -10.25 3.16 7.57
CA LEU A 129 -10.91 2.53 8.69
C LEU A 129 -10.01 2.47 9.94
N GLY A 130 -8.71 2.27 9.75
CA GLY A 130 -7.75 2.07 10.83
C GLY A 130 -7.53 0.59 11.17
N LEU A 131 -7.69 -0.30 10.17
CA LEU A 131 -7.23 -1.67 10.31
C LEU A 131 -5.70 -1.69 10.49
N PHE A 132 -5.16 -2.75 11.10
CA PHE A 132 -3.72 -2.97 11.25
C PHE A 132 -3.06 -3.35 9.90
N CYS A 133 -3.28 -2.54 8.87
CA CYS A 133 -2.74 -2.69 7.53
C CYS A 133 -2.26 -1.32 7.03
N GLY A 134 -1.20 -1.32 6.23
CA GLY A 134 -0.69 -0.14 5.57
C GLY A 134 -0.85 -0.20 4.04
N PRO A 135 -0.71 0.94 3.35
CA PRO A 135 -0.78 1.00 1.90
C PRO A 135 0.50 0.50 1.22
N GLU A 136 1.56 0.15 1.97
CA GLU A 136 2.87 -0.18 1.40
C GLU A 136 2.79 -1.38 0.45
N GLY A 137 2.18 -2.49 0.89
CA GLY A 137 2.06 -3.71 0.10
C GLY A 137 1.26 -3.52 -1.19
N PRO A 138 -0.01 -3.07 -1.12
CA PRO A 138 -0.83 -2.83 -2.31
C PRO A 138 -0.22 -1.84 -3.30
N MET A 139 0.56 -0.86 -2.84
CA MET A 139 1.22 0.09 -3.76
C MET A 139 2.25 -0.58 -4.67
N ILE A 140 2.92 -1.63 -4.20
CA ILE A 140 3.84 -2.44 -5.03
C ILE A 140 3.07 -3.00 -6.22
N HIS A 141 1.90 -3.56 -5.96
CA HIS A 141 1.02 -4.13 -6.98
C HIS A 141 0.50 -3.07 -7.93
N LEU A 142 -0.03 -1.96 -7.40
CA LEU A 142 -0.53 -0.89 -8.23
C LEU A 142 0.58 -0.30 -9.13
N GLY A 143 1.78 -0.11 -8.58
CA GLY A 143 2.96 0.31 -9.33
C GLY A 143 3.37 -0.69 -10.43
N ALA A 144 3.34 -1.98 -10.13
CA ALA A 144 3.57 -3.05 -11.10
C ALA A 144 2.52 -3.06 -12.23
N ILE A 145 1.23 -2.84 -11.93
CA ILE A 145 0.18 -2.68 -12.94
C ILE A 145 0.43 -1.46 -13.81
N MET A 146 0.80 -0.31 -13.21
CA MET A 146 1.10 0.89 -13.97
C MET A 146 2.32 0.70 -14.89
N GLY A 147 3.37 0.03 -14.42
CA GLY A 147 4.52 -0.34 -15.26
C GLY A 147 4.13 -1.26 -16.43
N CYS A 148 3.29 -2.26 -16.17
CA CYS A 148 2.75 -3.13 -17.22
C CYS A 148 1.85 -2.37 -18.22
N GLY A 149 0.96 -1.51 -17.74
CA GLY A 149 0.00 -0.77 -18.56
C GLY A 149 0.65 0.31 -19.42
N LEU A 150 1.56 1.10 -18.84
CA LEU A 150 2.29 2.16 -19.53
C LEU A 150 3.31 1.60 -20.53
N SER A 151 3.92 0.44 -20.27
CA SER A 151 4.84 -0.17 -21.24
C SER A 151 4.17 -0.63 -22.53
N HIS A 152 2.91 -1.07 -22.46
CA HIS A 152 2.18 -1.57 -23.63
C HIS A 152 1.29 -0.51 -24.29
N LEU A 153 0.83 0.50 -23.52
CA LEU A 153 -0.23 1.47 -23.89
C LEU A 153 -1.32 0.86 -24.77
N GLN A 154 -1.65 -0.39 -24.43
CA GLN A 154 -2.70 -1.17 -25.03
C GLN A 154 -3.57 -1.65 -23.88
N SER A 155 -4.80 -1.18 -23.88
CA SER A 155 -5.81 -1.66 -22.95
C SER A 155 -6.90 -2.32 -23.77
N ASP A 156 -7.00 -3.63 -23.69
CA ASP A 156 -8.11 -4.36 -24.31
C ASP A 156 -9.45 -3.97 -23.63
N THR A 157 -9.41 -3.50 -22.38
CA THR A 157 -10.58 -2.99 -21.64
C THR A 157 -11.03 -1.61 -22.10
N LEU A 158 -10.10 -0.71 -22.46
CA LEU A 158 -10.41 0.66 -22.90
C LEU A 158 -10.42 0.82 -24.43
N GLY A 159 -10.06 -0.23 -25.19
CA GLY A 159 -10.01 -0.21 -26.66
C GLY A 159 -8.90 0.67 -27.25
N ILE A 160 -7.98 1.17 -26.43
CA ILE A 160 -6.91 2.07 -26.86
C ILE A 160 -5.72 1.22 -27.33
N ARG A 161 -5.29 1.44 -28.58
CA ARG A 161 -4.08 0.84 -29.16
C ARG A 161 -3.20 1.94 -29.74
N LEU A 162 -2.23 2.41 -28.98
CA LEU A 162 -1.25 3.38 -29.47
C LEU A 162 -0.08 2.64 -30.16
N PRO A 163 0.19 2.90 -31.45
CA PRO A 163 1.24 2.17 -32.20
C PRO A 163 2.67 2.58 -31.80
N PHE A 164 2.84 3.69 -31.08
CA PHE A 164 4.12 4.31 -30.77
C PHE A 164 5.05 3.46 -29.87
N LEU A 165 4.50 2.56 -29.04
CA LEU A 165 5.27 1.73 -28.10
C LEU A 165 5.33 0.25 -28.50
N SER A 166 5.07 -0.09 -29.77
CA SER A 166 5.09 -1.48 -30.25
C SER A 166 6.42 -2.20 -30.00
N ARG A 167 7.53 -1.46 -29.95
CA ARG A 167 8.89 -1.95 -29.65
C ARG A 167 9.00 -2.63 -28.28
N PHE A 168 8.27 -2.16 -27.26
CA PHE A 168 8.40 -2.64 -25.88
C PHE A 168 7.50 -3.82 -25.54
N ARG A 169 6.85 -4.42 -26.55
CA ARG A 169 5.95 -5.58 -26.39
C ARG A 169 6.69 -6.91 -26.18
N ASN A 170 7.98 -6.87 -25.84
CA ASN A 170 8.77 -8.04 -25.51
C ASN A 170 8.58 -8.41 -24.03
N SER A 171 8.49 -9.69 -23.72
CA SER A 171 8.35 -10.21 -22.34
C SER A 171 9.49 -9.76 -21.42
N ALA A 172 10.71 -9.65 -21.95
CA ALA A 172 11.87 -9.16 -21.19
C ALA A 172 11.70 -7.69 -20.78
N ASP A 173 11.33 -6.82 -21.72
CA ASP A 173 11.11 -5.41 -21.46
C ASP A 173 9.90 -5.19 -20.55
N LYS A 174 8.84 -5.95 -20.76
CA LYS A 174 7.67 -5.97 -19.87
C LYS A 174 8.06 -6.25 -18.42
N ARG A 175 8.86 -7.29 -18.19
CA ARG A 175 9.38 -7.64 -16.87
C ARG A 175 10.16 -6.47 -16.26
N ASN A 176 11.04 -5.85 -17.05
CA ASN A 176 11.84 -4.70 -16.60
C ASN A 176 10.99 -3.49 -16.17
N PHE A 177 9.95 -3.13 -16.94
CA PHE A 177 9.05 -2.04 -16.58
C PHE A 177 8.17 -2.36 -15.37
N ILE A 178 7.77 -3.63 -15.19
CA ILE A 178 7.02 -4.08 -14.02
C ILE A 178 7.90 -4.01 -12.77
N THR A 179 9.14 -4.48 -12.84
CA THR A 179 10.12 -4.37 -11.74
C THR A 179 10.32 -2.90 -11.35
N ALA A 180 10.52 -2.02 -12.33
CA ALA A 180 10.70 -0.60 -12.07
C ALA A 180 9.44 0.06 -11.47
N GLY A 181 8.24 -0.32 -11.94
CA GLY A 181 6.97 0.15 -11.38
C GLY A 181 6.73 -0.33 -9.95
N ALA A 182 7.07 -1.59 -9.64
CA ALA A 182 6.98 -2.15 -8.30
C ALA A 182 7.90 -1.39 -7.31
N GLY A 183 9.15 -1.14 -7.70
CA GLY A 183 10.09 -0.33 -6.90
C GLY A 183 9.63 1.12 -6.73
N ALA A 184 9.12 1.73 -7.80
CA ALA A 184 8.56 3.08 -7.74
C ALA A 184 7.36 3.19 -6.79
N GLY A 185 6.54 2.14 -6.67
CA GLY A 185 5.42 2.09 -5.75
C GLY A 185 5.87 2.18 -4.28
N ILE A 186 6.88 1.40 -3.90
CA ILE A 186 7.47 1.47 -2.55
C ILE A 186 8.15 2.81 -2.34
N ALA A 187 8.91 3.27 -3.32
CA ALA A 187 9.60 4.54 -3.25
C ALA A 187 8.61 5.70 -3.02
N ALA A 188 7.46 5.69 -3.70
CA ALA A 188 6.40 6.69 -3.55
C ALA A 188 5.77 6.68 -2.14
N VAL A 189 5.51 5.50 -1.57
CA VAL A 189 4.91 5.40 -0.23
C VAL A 189 5.92 5.71 0.86
N LEU A 190 7.11 5.14 0.82
CA LEU A 190 8.12 5.32 1.87
C LEU A 190 8.94 6.62 1.72
N ARG A 191 8.77 7.33 0.59
CA ARG A 191 9.58 8.49 0.19
C ARG A 191 11.09 8.19 0.21
N ALA A 192 11.44 6.96 -0.17
CA ALA A 192 12.78 6.41 -0.08
C ALA A 192 13.18 5.73 -1.40
N PRO A 193 13.80 6.46 -2.36
CA PRO A 193 14.08 5.93 -3.69
C PRO A 193 15.11 4.80 -3.68
N VAL A 194 16.13 4.88 -2.82
CA VAL A 194 17.14 3.82 -2.66
C VAL A 194 16.51 2.57 -2.05
N GLY A 195 15.59 2.73 -1.10
CA GLY A 195 14.86 1.61 -0.50
C GLY A 195 14.01 0.86 -1.53
N GLY A 196 13.33 1.59 -2.43
CA GLY A 196 12.58 0.99 -3.54
C GLY A 196 13.48 0.21 -4.51
N LEU A 197 14.67 0.74 -4.82
CA LEU A 197 15.65 0.03 -5.65
C LEU A 197 16.14 -1.27 -5.00
N LEU A 198 16.56 -1.19 -3.73
CA LEU A 198 17.05 -2.36 -2.99
C LEU A 198 15.96 -3.42 -2.82
N PHE A 199 14.71 -3.00 -2.58
CA PHE A 199 13.60 -3.93 -2.56
C PHE A 199 13.45 -4.70 -3.88
N THR A 200 13.55 -4.01 -5.01
CA THR A 200 13.43 -4.69 -6.32
C THR A 200 14.58 -5.65 -6.61
N LEU A 201 15.75 -5.38 -6.02
CA LEU A 201 16.93 -6.23 -6.07
C LEU A 201 16.80 -7.47 -5.20
N GLU A 202 16.30 -7.31 -3.97
CA GLU A 202 16.22 -8.37 -2.98
C GLU A 202 15.03 -9.31 -3.23
N GLU A 203 13.85 -8.74 -3.49
CA GLU A 203 12.59 -9.49 -3.46
C GLU A 203 11.94 -9.67 -4.83
N ALA A 204 12.11 -8.72 -5.76
CA ALA A 204 11.30 -8.68 -6.98
C ALA A 204 11.90 -9.46 -8.15
N SER A 205 13.21 -9.32 -8.47
CA SER A 205 13.79 -9.90 -9.68
C SER A 205 15.10 -10.65 -9.47
N SER A 206 15.12 -11.92 -9.85
CA SER A 206 16.31 -12.79 -9.88
C SER A 206 17.31 -12.49 -11.01
N SER A 207 16.91 -11.74 -12.04
CA SER A 207 17.77 -11.36 -13.18
C SER A 207 17.88 -9.85 -13.25
N TRP A 208 19.10 -9.33 -13.31
CA TRP A 208 19.35 -7.89 -13.20
C TRP A 208 20.56 -7.42 -13.99
N ASP A 209 20.38 -6.29 -14.67
CA ASP A 209 21.43 -5.58 -15.40
C ASP A 209 21.72 -4.22 -14.73
N ILE A 210 22.97 -3.77 -14.74
CA ILE A 210 23.37 -2.46 -14.16
C ILE A 210 22.63 -1.29 -14.83
N THR A 211 22.30 -1.40 -16.11
CA THR A 211 21.53 -0.37 -16.83
C THR A 211 20.08 -0.31 -16.33
N LEU A 212 19.48 -1.47 -16.06
CA LEU A 212 18.15 -1.57 -15.44
C LEU A 212 18.16 -1.01 -14.02
N ALA A 213 19.26 -1.21 -13.28
CA ALA A 213 19.46 -0.62 -11.96
C ALA A 213 19.30 0.89 -11.98
N TRP A 214 20.04 1.53 -12.87
CA TRP A 214 20.06 2.98 -12.99
C TRP A 214 18.70 3.50 -13.46
N GLN A 215 18.06 2.80 -14.39
CA GLN A 215 16.70 3.14 -14.86
C GLN A 215 15.65 3.04 -13.75
N THR A 216 15.71 1.96 -12.96
CA THR A 216 14.82 1.73 -11.83
C THR A 216 15.06 2.77 -10.75
N PHE A 217 16.32 3.09 -10.45
CA PHE A 217 16.68 4.14 -9.51
C PHE A 217 16.11 5.49 -9.93
N CYS A 218 16.28 5.90 -11.18
CA CYS A 218 15.72 7.14 -11.69
C CYS A 218 14.18 7.15 -11.64
N CYS A 219 13.53 6.02 -11.97
CA CYS A 219 12.09 5.85 -11.82
C CYS A 219 11.63 6.05 -10.37
N CYS A 220 12.30 5.40 -9.41
CA CYS A 220 12.04 5.54 -7.98
C CYS A 220 12.27 6.98 -7.47
N CYS A 221 13.34 7.64 -7.92
CA CYS A 221 13.60 9.05 -7.61
C CYS A 221 12.47 9.94 -8.12
N LEU A 222 12.07 9.79 -9.38
CA LEU A 222 10.99 10.58 -9.95
C LEU A 222 9.68 10.35 -9.20
N ALA A 223 9.36 9.11 -8.82
CA ALA A 223 8.17 8.78 -8.05
C ALA A 223 8.17 9.41 -6.64
N ALA A 224 9.26 9.22 -5.89
CA ALA A 224 9.36 9.61 -4.49
C ALA A 224 9.60 11.12 -4.30
N THR A 225 10.59 11.68 -5.00
CA THR A 225 11.05 13.05 -4.72
C THR A 225 10.42 14.07 -5.65
N PHE A 226 10.25 13.72 -6.94
CA PHE A 226 9.75 14.68 -7.91
C PHE A 226 8.22 14.76 -7.97
N THR A 227 7.49 13.66 -7.81
CA THR A 227 6.02 13.69 -7.81
C THR A 227 5.44 13.69 -6.41
N THR A 228 5.68 12.68 -5.56
CA THR A 228 4.99 12.65 -4.25
C THR A 228 5.36 13.81 -3.34
N ASP A 229 6.65 14.11 -3.19
CA ASP A 229 7.09 15.20 -2.30
C ASP A 229 6.74 16.57 -2.88
N LEU A 230 6.95 16.80 -4.18
CA LEU A 230 6.60 18.07 -4.82
C LEU A 230 5.10 18.37 -4.74
N LEU A 231 4.25 17.38 -5.06
CA LEU A 231 2.81 17.55 -4.97
C LEU A 231 2.38 17.76 -3.51
N SER A 232 2.92 16.97 -2.58
CA SER A 232 2.64 17.15 -1.16
C SER A 232 3.03 18.54 -0.68
N SER A 233 4.18 19.08 -1.08
CA SER A 233 4.58 20.46 -0.76
C SER A 233 3.70 21.49 -1.46
N SER A 234 3.23 21.26 -2.69
CA SER A 234 2.38 22.24 -3.37
C SER A 234 1.03 22.44 -2.69
N PHE A 235 0.42 21.38 -2.12
CA PHE A 235 -0.90 21.45 -1.49
C PHE A 235 -0.88 22.03 -0.06
N TYR A 236 0.21 21.85 0.67
CA TYR A 236 0.36 22.36 2.05
C TYR A 236 1.15 23.68 2.14
N GLY A 237 1.46 24.29 0.98
CA GLY A 237 2.37 25.43 0.85
C GLY A 237 3.80 24.95 0.63
N LEU A 238 4.54 25.57 -0.31
CA LEU A 238 5.91 25.23 -0.69
C LEU A 238 6.89 25.46 0.48
N VAL A 239 6.81 24.58 1.48
CA VAL A 239 7.66 24.58 2.66
C VAL A 239 8.70 23.50 2.46
N TYR A 240 9.93 23.93 2.19
CA TYR A 240 11.08 23.05 2.18
C TYR A 240 11.32 22.54 3.60
N ARG A 241 10.95 21.28 3.87
CA ARG A 241 11.18 20.65 5.19
C ARG A 241 12.63 20.20 5.39
N GLY A 242 13.48 20.22 4.34
CA GLY A 242 14.91 19.92 4.43
C GLY A 242 15.29 18.45 4.69
N HIS A 243 14.32 17.54 4.71
CA HIS A 243 14.49 16.14 5.07
C HIS A 243 13.61 15.26 4.17
N PHE A 244 14.11 14.08 3.79
CA PHE A 244 13.39 13.08 3.00
C PHE A 244 12.91 11.93 3.92
N GLY A 245 11.67 11.48 3.74
CA GLY A 245 11.06 10.40 4.55
C GLY A 245 10.19 10.89 5.72
N PHE A 246 9.54 9.95 6.41
CA PHE A 246 8.66 10.23 7.55
C PHE A 246 9.40 10.42 8.88
N PHE A 247 10.66 9.97 8.98
CA PHE A 247 11.41 9.95 10.22
C PHE A 247 12.36 11.15 10.33
N GLU A 248 12.03 12.09 11.20
CA GLU A 248 12.99 13.06 11.71
C GLU A 248 13.84 12.39 12.79
N VAL A 249 14.97 11.80 12.38
CA VAL A 249 15.97 11.37 13.36
C VAL A 249 16.61 12.63 13.90
N GLU A 250 16.21 13.05 15.10
CA GLU A 250 16.95 14.06 15.84
C GLU A 250 18.41 13.60 15.91
N LYS A 251 19.31 14.33 15.23
CA LYS A 251 20.75 14.04 15.21
C LYS A 251 21.35 13.90 16.61
N ARG A 252 20.67 14.36 17.66
CA ARG A 252 21.10 14.27 19.06
C ARG A 252 21.24 12.84 19.57
N ILE A 253 20.41 11.90 19.13
CA ILE A 253 20.38 10.54 19.71
C ILE A 253 21.55 9.68 19.20
N LEU A 254 21.96 9.88 17.94
CA LEU A 254 22.97 9.04 17.28
C LEU A 254 24.41 9.30 17.76
N PHE A 255 24.72 10.52 18.22
CA PHE A 255 26.10 10.94 18.50
C PHE A 255 26.47 11.02 20.00
N TRP A 256 25.52 10.82 20.92
CA TRP A 256 25.81 10.83 22.37
C TRP A 256 26.12 9.44 22.95
N VAL A 257 25.75 8.38 22.25
CA VAL A 257 26.33 7.07 22.52
C VAL A 257 27.67 7.10 21.80
N CYS A 258 28.77 7.36 22.53
CA CYS A 258 30.09 6.94 22.07
C CYS A 258 29.90 5.53 21.48
N ILE A 259 30.37 5.28 20.26
CA ILE A 259 30.32 3.95 19.63
C ILE A 259 31.24 3.04 20.47
N VAL A 260 30.78 2.67 21.64
CA VAL A 260 31.38 1.74 22.55
C VAL A 260 30.92 0.39 22.04
N ILE A 261 31.85 -0.52 21.84
CA ILE A 261 31.60 -1.89 21.37
C ILE A 261 30.48 -2.58 22.20
N LEU A 262 30.29 -2.14 23.45
CA LEU A 262 29.24 -2.57 24.36
C LEU A 262 27.81 -2.26 23.88
N ALA A 263 27.58 -1.22 23.06
CA ALA A 263 26.28 -0.88 22.49
C ALA A 263 25.81 -1.90 21.42
N PHE A 264 26.72 -2.70 20.86
CA PHE A 264 26.36 -3.78 19.93
C PHE A 264 25.69 -4.97 20.63
N ILE A 265 25.98 -5.19 21.91
CA ILE A 265 25.40 -6.30 22.68
C ILE A 265 23.86 -6.18 22.77
N PRO A 266 23.28 -5.04 23.22
CA PRO A 266 21.84 -4.90 23.25
C PRO A 266 21.21 -4.88 21.84
N THR A 267 21.89 -4.38 20.81
CA THR A 267 21.35 -4.43 19.43
C THR A 267 21.31 -5.85 18.88
N ILE A 268 22.32 -6.67 19.16
CA ILE A 268 22.32 -8.10 18.77
C ILE A 268 21.21 -8.84 19.52
N LEU A 269 21.06 -8.60 20.83
CA LEU A 269 19.98 -9.21 21.60
C LEU A 269 18.59 -8.81 21.08
N LEU A 270 18.38 -7.53 20.76
CA LEU A 270 17.15 -7.04 20.12
C LEU A 270 16.94 -7.67 18.74
N GLY A 271 18.00 -7.84 17.95
CA GLY A 271 17.93 -8.52 16.65
C GLY A 271 17.51 -9.99 16.77
N VAL A 272 18.08 -10.73 17.73
CA VAL A 272 17.71 -12.13 18.00
C VAL A 272 16.27 -12.23 18.50
N LEU A 273 15.86 -11.38 19.43
CA LEU A 273 14.48 -11.34 19.94
C LEU A 273 13.49 -10.96 18.83
N GLY A 274 13.82 -9.96 18.01
CA GLY A 274 13.01 -9.56 16.86
C GLY A 274 12.88 -10.67 15.82
N GLY A 275 13.97 -11.38 15.53
CA GLY A 275 13.96 -12.54 14.64
C GLY A 275 13.10 -13.69 15.16
N LEU A 276 13.20 -14.01 16.46
CA LEU A 276 12.39 -15.06 17.09
C LEU A 276 10.89 -14.70 17.08
N LEU A 277 10.55 -13.47 17.45
CA LEU A 277 9.17 -12.97 17.42
C LEU A 277 8.61 -12.93 15.99
N GLY A 278 9.41 -12.52 15.01
CA GLY A 278 9.05 -12.55 13.60
C GLY A 278 8.77 -13.97 13.10
N ALA A 279 9.65 -14.93 13.41
CA ALA A 279 9.45 -16.33 13.05
C ALA A 279 8.19 -16.93 13.70
N LEU A 280 7.92 -16.58 14.96
CA LEU A 280 6.69 -16.96 15.66
C LEU A 280 5.45 -16.36 14.98
N PHE A 281 5.47 -15.07 14.65
CA PHE A 281 4.38 -14.38 13.95
C PHE A 281 4.08 -15.03 12.60
N VAL A 282 5.10 -15.30 11.79
CA VAL A 282 4.95 -15.98 10.50
C VAL A 282 4.36 -17.39 10.69
N SER A 283 4.87 -18.15 11.66
CA SER A 283 4.38 -19.51 11.96
C SER A 283 2.91 -19.51 12.39
N LEU A 284 2.49 -18.56 13.22
CA LEU A 284 1.10 -18.40 13.63
C LEU A 284 0.20 -18.02 12.45
N ASN A 285 0.61 -17.04 11.63
CA ASN A 285 -0.15 -16.64 10.45
C ASN A 285 -0.34 -17.78 9.46
N LEU A 286 0.71 -18.58 9.21
CA LEU A 286 0.60 -19.77 8.37
C LEU A 286 -0.39 -20.79 8.93
N LYS A 287 -0.42 -20.99 10.25
CA LYS A 287 -1.37 -21.90 10.90
C LYS A 287 -2.81 -21.37 10.83
N ILE A 288 -3.01 -20.08 11.08
CA ILE A 288 -4.32 -19.41 10.97
C ILE A 288 -4.84 -19.51 9.53
N ASN A 289 -4.00 -19.26 8.52
CA ASN A 289 -4.39 -19.38 7.12
C ASN A 289 -4.75 -20.81 6.74
N LYS A 290 -4.00 -21.81 7.22
CA LYS A 290 -4.35 -23.23 7.02
C LYS A 290 -5.69 -23.59 7.67
N LEU A 291 -5.93 -23.14 8.90
CA LEU A 291 -7.20 -23.35 9.60
C LEU A 291 -8.35 -22.66 8.89
N ARG A 292 -8.15 -21.44 8.38
CA ARG A 292 -9.12 -20.70 7.57
C ARG A 292 -9.52 -21.50 6.33
N ILE A 293 -8.53 -21.97 5.56
CA ILE A 293 -8.77 -22.79 4.36
C ILE A 293 -9.51 -24.09 4.72
N GLN A 294 -9.14 -24.76 5.81
CA GLN A 294 -9.82 -25.98 6.27
C GLN A 294 -11.27 -25.71 6.66
N PHE A 295 -11.53 -24.67 7.45
CA PHE A 295 -12.87 -24.27 7.89
C PHE A 295 -13.81 -24.00 6.71
N PHE A 296 -13.35 -23.24 5.70
CA PHE A 296 -14.16 -22.95 4.52
C PHE A 296 -14.32 -24.15 3.59
N ASN A 297 -13.34 -25.07 3.54
CA ASN A 297 -13.48 -26.32 2.81
C ASN A 297 -14.45 -27.31 3.45
N SER A 298 -14.68 -27.21 4.77
CA SER A 298 -15.66 -28.01 5.50
C SER A 298 -17.11 -27.58 5.27
N ILE A 299 -17.38 -26.46 4.60
CA ILE A 299 -18.75 -25.99 4.29
C ILE A 299 -19.37 -26.90 3.19
N PRO A 300 -20.44 -27.65 3.49
CA PRO A 300 -20.91 -28.76 2.65
C PRO A 300 -21.69 -28.33 1.39
N LYS A 301 -22.30 -27.13 1.37
CA LYS A 301 -23.09 -26.69 0.20
C LYS A 301 -22.19 -26.01 -0.84
N PRO A 302 -22.21 -26.44 -2.12
CA PRO A 302 -21.37 -25.85 -3.17
C PRO A 302 -21.74 -24.39 -3.50
N SER A 303 -23.01 -24.01 -3.32
CA SER A 303 -23.46 -22.61 -3.44
C SER A 303 -22.88 -21.73 -2.34
N LEU A 304 -22.92 -22.20 -1.08
CA LEU A 304 -22.30 -21.52 0.06
C LEU A 304 -20.78 -21.49 -0.05
N ARG A 305 -20.17 -22.51 -0.65
CA ARG A 305 -18.73 -22.56 -0.90
C ARG A 305 -18.31 -21.56 -1.98
N LYS A 306 -19.14 -21.36 -3.01
CA LYS A 306 -18.92 -20.33 -4.03
C LYS A 306 -19.07 -18.94 -3.43
N THR A 307 -20.04 -18.71 -2.55
CA THR A 307 -20.20 -17.45 -1.82
C THR A 307 -19.23 -17.26 -0.64
N SER A 308 -18.63 -18.33 -0.12
CA SER A 308 -17.60 -18.24 0.94
C SER A 308 -16.21 -18.05 0.35
N LYS A 309 -15.94 -18.56 -0.86
CA LYS A 309 -14.80 -18.13 -1.69
C LYS A 309 -14.91 -16.66 -2.09
N LEU A 310 -16.14 -16.17 -2.20
CA LEU A 310 -16.41 -14.73 -2.32
C LEU A 310 -16.11 -13.94 -1.00
N LEU A 311 -15.99 -14.60 0.15
CA LEU A 311 -15.59 -14.01 1.45
C LEU A 311 -14.11 -14.30 1.79
N GLU A 312 -13.35 -14.87 0.84
CA GLU A 312 -11.99 -15.38 1.04
C GLU A 312 -10.92 -14.26 1.02
N ASN A 313 -11.16 -13.13 0.35
CA ASN A 313 -10.18 -12.06 0.18
C ASN A 313 -10.55 -10.78 0.94
#